data_AF-A0A7S2YLP4-F1
#
_entry.id   AF-A0A7S2YLP4-F1
#
_cell.length_a   1.000
_cell.length_b   1.000
_cell.length_c   1.000
_cell.angle_alpha   90.00
_cell.angle_beta   90.00
_cell.angle_gamma   90.00
#
_symmetry.space_group_name_H-M   'P 1'
#
loop_
_entity.id
_entity.type
_entity.pdbx_description
1 polymer ?
#
loop_
_entity_poly.entity_id
_entity_poly.type
_entity_poly.pdbx_seq_one_letter_code
_entity_poly.pdbx_strand_id
1 'polypeptide(L)'
;EPLENEWLGLAGVNHVEKGNPSTTTENDASAKAPLHDILPYEEIINRPETTIYMDGVFDLFHIGHVEAIRHCAQLGHRVILGVTGDVDAAGYKRQPVISQTERVAMVQACRYVDHVVCPCPLVVTQEF
;
A
#
# COMPACT_ATOMS: atom_id res chain seq x y z
N GLU A 1 44.77 -4.19 -5.83
CA GLU A 1 44.06 -4.65 -7.04
C GLU A 1 42.63 -4.16 -6.95
N PRO A 2 42.07 -3.52 -8.00
CA PRO A 2 40.66 -3.17 -8.05
C PRO A 2 39.87 -4.29 -8.73
N LEU A 3 38.72 -4.68 -8.16
CA LEU A 3 37.75 -5.51 -8.88
C LEU A 3 36.68 -4.62 -9.49
N GLU A 4 36.76 -4.50 -10.82
CA GLU A 4 35.76 -3.84 -11.65
C GLU A 4 34.60 -4.81 -11.97
N ASN A 5 33.39 -4.27 -11.98
CA ASN A 5 32.32 -4.56 -12.95
C ASN A 5 32.03 -6.02 -13.33
N GLU A 6 31.00 -6.63 -12.70
CA GLU A 6 30.19 -7.67 -13.34
C GLU A 6 28.81 -7.12 -13.73
N TRP A 7 28.72 -6.55 -14.93
CA TRP A 7 27.47 -6.32 -15.66
C TRP A 7 27.68 -6.80 -17.11
N LEU A 8 26.99 -7.88 -17.52
CA LEU A 8 26.38 -8.11 -18.85
C LEU A 8 26.08 -9.60 -19.16
N GLY A 9 24.94 -9.85 -19.82
CA GLY A 9 24.49 -11.15 -20.35
C GLY A 9 23.58 -11.93 -19.39
N LEU A 10 22.47 -12.57 -19.77
CA LEU A 10 21.83 -12.89 -21.07
C LEU A 10 20.31 -13.00 -20.82
N ALA A 11 19.37 -12.77 -21.75
CA ALA A 11 19.34 -12.21 -23.11
C ALA A 11 17.88 -11.76 -23.42
N GLY A 12 17.56 -11.30 -24.64
CA GLY A 12 16.19 -10.90 -25.03
C GLY A 12 15.72 -11.43 -26.39
N VAL A 13 14.40 -11.63 -26.55
CA VAL A 13 13.65 -11.69 -27.83
C VAL A 13 12.23 -11.12 -27.61
N ASN A 14 11.63 -10.55 -28.66
CA ASN A 14 10.45 -9.68 -28.63
C ASN A 14 9.11 -10.38 -28.98
N HIS A 15 8.00 -9.63 -28.76
CA HIS A 15 6.82 -9.45 -29.62
C HIS A 15 5.45 -9.93 -29.10
N VAL A 16 4.53 -8.98 -28.88
CA VAL A 16 3.06 -9.17 -28.95
C VAL A 16 2.39 -7.91 -29.52
N GLU A 17 1.81 -8.02 -30.71
CA GLU A 17 0.62 -7.27 -31.16
C GLU A 17 -0.52 -8.31 -31.33
N LYS A 18 -1.83 -8.04 -31.20
CA LYS A 18 -2.62 -6.81 -30.95
C LYS A 18 -3.94 -7.25 -30.30
N GLY A 19 -4.47 -6.48 -29.35
CA GLY A 19 -5.80 -6.71 -28.78
C GLY A 19 -6.32 -5.47 -28.05
N ASN A 20 -7.33 -4.81 -28.64
CA ASN A 20 -7.94 -3.60 -28.07
C ASN A 20 -8.96 -3.96 -26.99
N PRO A 21 -8.92 -3.29 -25.84
CA PRO A 21 -10.14 -2.64 -25.38
C PRO A 21 -9.91 -1.20 -24.89
N SER A 22 -10.58 -0.26 -25.57
CA SER A 22 -10.98 1.07 -25.06
C SER A 22 -9.96 1.86 -24.24
N THR A 23 -9.18 2.69 -24.93
CA THR A 23 -8.76 4.04 -24.50
C THR A 23 -8.71 4.30 -22.99
N THR A 24 -7.61 3.92 -22.35
CA THR A 24 -7.24 4.44 -21.03
C THR A 24 -6.87 5.92 -21.15
N THR A 25 -7.81 6.79 -20.80
CA THR A 25 -7.54 8.24 -20.65
C THR A 25 -6.72 8.48 -19.39
N GLU A 26 -5.65 9.24 -19.57
CA GLU A 26 -4.63 9.67 -18.59
C GLU A 26 -5.12 9.85 -17.15
N ASN A 27 -4.67 8.95 -16.25
CA ASN A 27 -4.40 9.22 -14.83
C ASN A 27 -3.68 8.01 -14.19
N ASP A 28 -2.51 7.62 -14.74
CA ASP A 28 -1.67 6.55 -14.18
C ASP A 28 -0.94 7.02 -12.91
N ALA A 29 -1.65 7.01 -11.79
CA ALA A 29 -1.09 6.99 -10.45
C ALA A 29 -1.68 5.81 -9.68
N SER A 30 -0.83 4.95 -9.12
CA SER A 30 -1.20 3.69 -8.44
C SER A 30 -1.77 2.59 -9.36
N ALA A 31 -0.90 2.02 -10.21
CA ALA A 31 -1.08 0.64 -10.64
C ALA A 31 -0.89 -0.27 -9.40
N LYS A 32 -1.99 -0.76 -8.83
CA LYS A 32 -1.98 -1.64 -7.64
C LYS A 32 -1.12 -2.88 -7.92
N ALA A 33 -0.39 -3.34 -6.90
CA ALA A 33 0.29 -4.62 -6.99
C ALA A 33 -0.70 -5.72 -7.38
N PRO A 34 -0.39 -6.60 -8.35
CA PRO A 34 -1.33 -7.63 -8.76
C PRO A 34 -1.66 -8.52 -7.56
N LEU A 35 -2.96 -8.73 -7.31
CA LEU A 35 -3.41 -9.58 -6.20
C LEU A 35 -2.89 -11.03 -6.34
N HIS A 36 -2.54 -11.44 -7.57
CA HIS A 36 -1.91 -12.72 -7.89
C HIS A 36 -0.48 -12.88 -7.34
N ASP A 37 0.20 -11.80 -6.94
CA ASP A 37 1.48 -11.87 -6.23
C ASP A 37 1.34 -12.47 -4.83
N ILE A 38 0.14 -12.41 -4.23
CA ILE A 38 -0.09 -12.67 -2.81
C ILE A 38 -1.20 -13.68 -2.51
N LEU A 39 -2.01 -14.09 -3.50
CA LEU A 39 -3.05 -15.12 -3.38
C LEU A 39 -3.28 -15.87 -4.72
N PRO A 40 -3.73 -17.13 -4.71
CA PRO A 40 -4.20 -17.85 -5.89
C PRO A 40 -5.39 -17.17 -6.60
N TYR A 41 -5.56 -17.42 -7.90
CA TYR A 41 -6.65 -16.83 -8.71
C TYR A 41 -8.04 -17.21 -8.19
N GLU A 42 -8.21 -18.47 -7.80
CA GLU A 42 -9.43 -19.04 -7.25
C GLU A 42 -9.81 -18.40 -5.92
N GLU A 43 -8.83 -17.97 -5.12
CA GLU A 43 -9.10 -17.18 -3.93
C GLU A 43 -9.50 -15.75 -4.32
N ILE A 44 -8.75 -15.10 -5.22
CA ILE A 44 -9.02 -13.72 -5.69
C ILE A 44 -10.47 -13.54 -6.15
N ILE A 45 -11.01 -14.46 -6.96
CA ILE A 45 -12.38 -14.36 -7.49
C ILE A 45 -13.48 -14.68 -6.45
N ASN A 46 -13.14 -15.38 -5.36
CA ASN A 46 -14.07 -15.79 -4.30
C ASN A 46 -13.94 -14.94 -3.02
N ARG A 47 -13.10 -13.90 -3.03
CA ARG A 47 -12.93 -13.01 -1.89
C ARG A 47 -14.16 -12.15 -1.64
N PRO A 48 -14.48 -11.85 -0.37
CA PRO A 48 -15.60 -10.97 -0.06
C PRO A 48 -15.28 -9.52 -0.48
N GLU A 49 -16.30 -8.78 -0.92
CA GLU A 49 -16.24 -7.34 -1.23
C GLU A 49 -16.12 -6.46 0.04
N THR A 50 -15.42 -6.96 1.07
CA THR A 50 -15.21 -6.26 2.34
C THR A 50 -14.14 -5.20 2.18
N THR A 51 -14.39 -4.00 2.72
CA THR A 51 -13.37 -2.99 2.95
C THR A 51 -12.77 -3.18 4.34
N ILE A 52 -11.45 -3.33 4.41
CA ILE A 52 -10.68 -3.44 5.65
C ILE A 52 -10.20 -2.05 6.05
N TYR A 53 -10.41 -1.70 7.33
CA TYR A 53 -9.84 -0.52 7.96
C TYR A 53 -8.78 -0.94 8.98
N MET A 54 -7.66 -0.22 9.00
CA MET A 54 -6.61 -0.34 10.02
C MET A 54 -6.05 1.06 10.30
N ASP A 55 -5.96 1.45 11.57
CA ASP A 55 -5.39 2.73 11.98
C ASP A 55 -4.05 2.57 12.70
N GLY A 56 -3.28 3.67 12.75
CA GLY A 56 -2.03 3.71 13.46
C GLY A 56 -1.23 4.99 13.25
N VAL A 57 -0.16 5.12 14.03
CA VAL A 57 0.78 6.25 13.89
C VAL A 57 1.67 6.06 12.67
N PHE A 58 2.14 4.84 12.38
CA PHE A 58 3.04 4.55 11.26
C PHE A 58 4.37 5.37 11.25
N ASP A 59 4.82 5.80 12.43
CA ASP A 59 6.15 6.41 12.62
C ASP A 59 7.27 5.42 12.28
N LEU A 60 8.39 5.93 11.72
CA LEU A 60 9.53 5.11 11.25
C LEU A 60 9.09 3.91 10.37
N PHE A 61 8.35 4.20 9.29
CA PHE A 61 7.64 3.19 8.51
C PHE A 61 8.56 2.06 8.00
N HIS A 62 8.38 0.86 8.55
CA HIS A 62 9.25 -0.30 8.36
C HIS A 62 8.48 -1.55 7.93
N ILE A 63 9.20 -2.63 7.57
CA ILE A 63 8.64 -3.90 7.07
C ILE A 63 7.48 -4.47 7.90
N GLY A 64 7.51 -4.33 9.23
CA GLY A 64 6.40 -4.77 10.10
C GLY A 64 5.05 -4.10 9.81
N HIS A 65 5.04 -2.84 9.37
CA HIS A 65 3.80 -2.18 8.92
C HIS A 65 3.40 -2.71 7.55
N VAL A 66 4.34 -2.80 6.61
CA VAL A 66 4.09 -3.31 5.24
C VAL A 66 3.47 -4.71 5.28
N GLU A 67 3.94 -5.58 6.17
CA GLU A 67 3.43 -6.95 6.32
C GLU A 67 2.06 -7.00 7.00
N ALA A 68 1.79 -6.15 8.00
CA ALA A 68 0.46 -6.02 8.59
C ALA A 68 -0.57 -5.56 7.54
N ILE A 69 -0.20 -4.59 6.69
CA ILE A 69 -1.04 -4.07 5.61
C ILE A 69 -1.20 -5.14 4.50
N ARG A 70 -0.15 -5.93 4.21
CA ARG A 70 -0.24 -7.08 3.30
C ARG A 70 -1.30 -8.10 3.76
N HIS A 71 -1.35 -8.40 5.05
CA HIS A 71 -2.40 -9.26 5.62
C HIS A 71 -3.80 -8.65 5.47
N CYS A 72 -3.99 -7.34 5.72
CA CYS A 72 -5.26 -6.66 5.41
C CYS A 72 -5.65 -6.81 3.93
N ALA A 73 -4.68 -6.67 3.02
CA ALA A 73 -4.87 -6.84 1.58
C ALA A 73 -5.07 -8.31 1.14
N GLN A 74 -4.98 -9.29 2.04
CA GLN A 74 -5.44 -10.67 1.83
C GLN A 74 -6.87 -10.89 2.35
N LEU A 75 -7.29 -10.16 3.39
CA LEU A 75 -8.59 -10.36 4.06
C LEU A 75 -9.79 -9.70 3.34
N GLY A 76 -9.61 -8.56 2.67
CA GLY A 76 -10.72 -7.86 2.00
C GLY A 76 -10.31 -7.06 0.77
N HIS A 77 -11.26 -6.80 -0.12
CA HIS A 77 -11.03 -6.26 -1.47
C HIS A 77 -10.34 -4.87 -1.48
N ARG A 78 -10.66 -4.03 -0.49
CA ARG A 78 -10.07 -2.68 -0.31
C ARG A 78 -9.43 -2.54 1.07
N VAL A 79 -8.32 -1.82 1.15
CA VAL A 79 -7.64 -1.46 2.40
C VAL A 79 -7.58 0.06 2.55
N ILE A 80 -8.25 0.56 3.58
CA ILE A 80 -8.20 1.98 3.98
C ILE A 80 -7.37 2.08 5.26
N LEU A 81 -6.36 2.95 5.28
CA LEU A 81 -5.55 3.18 6.47
C LEU A 81 -5.83 4.53 7.14
N GLY A 82 -6.05 4.50 8.45
CA GLY A 82 -6.14 5.70 9.29
C GLY A 82 -4.76 6.10 9.81
N VAL A 83 -4.25 7.27 9.44
CA VAL A 83 -3.00 7.81 9.98
C VAL A 83 -3.32 8.78 11.12
N THR A 84 -2.81 8.49 12.33
CA THR A 84 -2.99 9.36 13.49
C THR A 84 -2.28 10.70 13.28
N GLY A 85 -2.96 11.81 13.55
CA GLY A 85 -2.39 13.17 13.46
C GLY A 85 -1.28 13.39 14.49
N ASP A 86 -0.37 14.34 14.24
CA ASP A 86 0.76 14.63 15.15
C ASP A 86 0.30 15.10 16.54
N VAL A 87 -0.79 15.88 16.60
CA VAL A 87 -1.39 16.36 17.86
C VAL A 87 -1.92 15.19 18.69
N ASP A 88 -2.72 14.31 18.08
CA ASP A 88 -3.30 13.15 18.76
C ASP A 88 -2.22 12.14 19.17
N ALA A 89 -1.23 11.90 18.30
CA ALA A 89 -0.12 11.00 18.57
C ALA A 89 0.74 11.48 19.75
N ALA A 90 1.00 12.79 19.85
CA ALA A 90 1.75 13.39 20.98
C ALA A 90 0.93 13.47 22.28
N GLY A 91 -0.40 13.58 22.20
CA GLY A 91 -1.29 13.56 23.36
C GLY A 91 -1.51 12.17 23.95
N TYR A 92 -1.51 11.13 23.11
CA TYR A 92 -1.78 9.75 23.50
C TYR A 92 -0.53 8.87 23.70
N LYS A 93 0.57 9.14 22.97
CA LYS A 93 1.81 8.35 22.99
C LYS A 93 3.05 9.26 22.92
N ARG A 94 4.23 8.68 22.67
CA ARG A 94 5.42 9.46 22.31
C ARG A 94 5.13 10.24 21.02
N GLN A 95 5.62 11.47 20.94
CA GLN A 95 5.60 12.25 19.71
C GLN A 95 6.29 11.45 18.57
N PRO A 96 5.72 11.41 17.36
CA PRO A 96 6.36 10.80 16.20
C PRO A 96 7.71 11.47 15.88
N VAL A 97 8.65 10.71 15.32
CA VAL A 97 9.90 11.26 14.77
C VAL A 97 9.64 11.84 13.38
N ILE A 98 8.78 11.17 12.60
CA ILE A 98 8.40 11.56 11.24
C ILE A 98 7.07 12.31 11.26
N SER A 99 6.96 13.42 10.51
CA SER A 99 5.75 14.26 10.50
C SER A 99 4.53 13.54 9.94
N GLN A 100 3.31 13.96 10.30
CA GLN A 100 2.08 13.35 9.77
C GLN A 100 2.02 13.36 8.24
N THR A 101 2.52 14.40 7.59
CA THR A 101 2.53 14.52 6.12
C THR A 101 3.44 13.47 5.47
N GLU A 102 4.64 13.27 6.02
CA GLU A 102 5.58 12.24 5.56
C GLU A 102 5.06 10.82 5.87
N ARG A 103 4.44 10.62 7.04
CA ARG A 103 3.79 9.35 7.42
C ARG A 103 2.65 9.01 6.46
N VAL A 104 1.80 9.97 6.11
CA VAL A 104 0.77 9.80 5.06
C VAL A 104 1.41 9.43 3.72
N ALA A 105 2.45 10.13 3.28
CA ALA A 105 3.11 9.84 2.00
C ALA A 105 3.74 8.43 1.95
N MET A 106 4.42 8.00 3.01
CA MET A 106 5.00 6.65 3.13
C MET A 106 3.90 5.56 3.09
N VAL A 107 2.78 5.80 3.78
CA VAL A 107 1.65 4.87 3.82
C VAL A 107 0.92 4.82 2.47
N GLN A 108 0.70 5.96 1.80
CA GLN A 108 0.11 6.03 0.45
C GLN A 108 0.98 5.35 -0.61
N ALA A 109 2.31 5.37 -0.46
CA ALA A 109 3.23 4.67 -1.35
C ALA A 109 3.28 3.13 -1.12
N CYS A 110 2.63 2.62 -0.07
CA CYS A 110 2.57 1.18 0.18
C CYS A 110 1.63 0.49 -0.82
N ARG A 111 2.17 -0.44 -1.63
CA ARG A 111 1.48 -1.12 -2.76
C ARG A 111 0.16 -1.85 -2.43
N TYR A 112 -0.17 -1.98 -1.15
CA TYR A 112 -1.33 -2.68 -0.62
C TYR A 112 -2.47 -1.75 -0.16
N VAL A 113 -2.25 -0.43 -0.15
CA VAL A 113 -3.18 0.57 0.38
C VAL A 113 -4.00 1.17 -0.75
N ASP A 114 -5.32 1.23 -0.58
CA ASP A 114 -6.23 1.84 -1.56
C ASP A 114 -6.54 3.31 -1.21
N HIS A 115 -6.71 3.63 0.08
CA HIS A 115 -6.91 5.00 0.56
C HIS A 115 -6.28 5.24 1.92
N VAL A 116 -6.00 6.52 2.22
CA VAL A 116 -5.52 6.98 3.53
C VAL A 116 -6.41 8.10 4.06
N VAL A 117 -6.78 8.01 5.34
CA VAL A 117 -7.53 9.02 6.09
C VAL A 117 -6.59 9.62 7.15
N CYS A 118 -6.45 10.94 7.16
CA CYS A 118 -5.60 11.64 8.14
C CYS A 118 -6.17 13.03 8.45
N PRO A 119 -6.29 13.44 9.73
CA PRO A 119 -6.12 12.60 10.92
C PRO A 119 -7.24 11.55 11.03
N CYS A 120 -6.91 10.35 11.50
CA CYS A 120 -7.91 9.34 11.86
C CYS A 120 -8.43 9.55 13.30
N PRO A 121 -9.65 9.11 13.63
CA PRO A 121 -10.15 9.19 15.01
C PRO A 121 -9.36 8.27 15.94
N LEU A 122 -9.12 8.71 17.18
CA LEU A 122 -8.50 7.88 18.24
C LEU A 122 -9.43 6.77 18.76
N VAL A 123 -10.74 6.93 18.60
CA VAL A 123 -11.77 5.94 18.93
C VAL A 123 -12.72 5.88 17.76
N VAL A 124 -12.82 4.71 17.12
CA VAL A 124 -13.76 4.45 16.02
C VAL A 124 -15.19 4.42 16.59
N THR A 125 -16.11 5.15 15.97
CA THR A 125 -17.53 5.18 16.33
C THR A 125 -18.39 4.59 15.20
N GLN A 126 -19.72 4.56 15.36
CA GLN A 126 -20.62 4.03 14.32
C GLN A 126 -20.89 5.05 13.19
N GLU A 127 -20.61 6.33 13.43
CA GLU A 127 -20.74 7.44 12.48
C GLU A 127 -19.54 7.57 11.52
N PHE A 128 -18.45 6.85 11.79
CA PHE A 128 -17.21 6.81 11.00
C PHE A 128 -17.21 5.62 10.02
#